data_AF-A0A2Z6REF8-F1
#
_entry.id   AF-A0A2Z6REF8-F1
#
_cell.length_a   1.000
_cell.length_b   1.000
_cell.length_c   1.000
_cell.angle_alpha   90.00
_cell.angle_beta   90.00
_cell.angle_gamma   90.00
#
_symmetry.space_group_name_H-M   'P 1'
#
loop_
_entity.id
_entity.type
_entity.pdbx_description
1 polymer ?
#
loop_
_entity_poly.entity_id
_entity_poly.type
_entity_poly.pdbx_seq_one_letter_code
_entity_poly.pdbx_strand_id
1 'polypeptide(L)' 'MNATRVEFVVAAIQRADALTDSSIRKDPVKQYEFVKRTILDDESLTLDEKQDATKILTIDYDHLKVLYNLGTQM' A
#
# COMPACT_ATOMS: atom_id res chain seq x y z
N MET A 1 15.47 -9.73 4.57
CA MET A 1 15.49 -8.26 4.40
C MET A 1 16.54 -7.66 5.32
N ASN A 2 17.31 -6.67 4.86
CA ASN A 2 18.15 -5.82 5.72
C ASN A 2 17.43 -4.50 6.01
N ALA A 3 17.87 -3.73 7.01
CA ALA A 3 17.20 -2.48 7.40
C ALA A 3 17.05 -1.49 6.23
N THR A 4 18.08 -1.34 5.40
CA THR A 4 18.09 -0.43 4.24
C THR A 4 17.06 -0.80 3.18
N ARG A 5 16.80 -2.10 2.95
CA ARG A 5 15.80 -2.59 1.99
C ARG A 5 14.38 -2.38 2.51
N VAL A 6 14.16 -2.48 3.82
CA VAL A 6 12.86 -2.15 4.44
C VAL A 6 12.56 -0.66 4.28
N GLU A 7 13.52 0.20 4.59
CA GLU A 7 13.37 1.66 4.41
C GLU A 7 13.08 2.03 2.95
N PHE A 8 13.77 1.37 1.99
CA PHE A 8 13.52 1.58 0.57
C PHE A 8 12.11 1.20 0.14
N VAL A 9 11.63 0.03 0.59
CA VAL A 9 10.24 -0.44 0.35
C VAL A 9 9.22 0.52 0.96
N VAL A 10 9.43 0.93 2.21
CA VAL A 10 8.55 1.89 2.90
C VAL A 10 8.53 3.23 2.16
N ALA A 11 9.68 3.72 1.70
CA ALA A 11 9.76 4.94 0.91
C ALA A 11 9.02 4.82 -0.44
N ALA A 12 9.06 3.66 -1.09
CA ALA A 12 8.30 3.43 -2.31
C ALA A 12 6.79 3.48 -2.06
N ILE A 13 6.31 2.87 -0.96
CA ILE A 13 4.91 2.95 -0.54
C ILE A 13 4.49 4.40 -0.28
N GLN A 14 5.30 5.16 0.47
CA GLN A 14 5.00 6.57 0.77
C GLN A 14 4.95 7.44 -0.49
N ARG A 15 5.83 7.20 -1.46
CA ARG A 15 5.78 7.89 -2.76
C ARG A 15 4.52 7.55 -3.54
N ALA A 16 4.16 6.26 -3.62
CA ALA A 16 2.95 5.82 -4.28
C ALA A 16 1.69 6.39 -3.61
N ASP A 17 1.66 6.45 -2.28
CA ASP A 17 0.57 7.07 -1.53
C ASP A 17 0.46 8.58 -1.77
N ALA A 18 1.59 9.28 -1.84
CA ALA A 18 1.62 10.72 -2.14
C ALA A 18 1.11 11.05 -3.55
N LEU A 19 1.13 10.10 -4.50
CA LEU A 19 0.57 10.25 -5.84
C LEU A 19 -0.97 10.12 -5.85
N THR A 20 -1.60 9.71 -4.76
CA THR A 20 -3.05 9.60 -4.70
C THR A 20 -3.74 10.97 -4.71
N ASP A 21 -4.71 11.12 -5.60
CA ASP A 21 -5.61 12.26 -5.58
C ASP A 21 -6.35 12.37 -4.25
N SER A 22 -6.60 13.60 -3.81
CA SER A 22 -7.31 13.86 -2.54
C SER A 22 -8.72 13.24 -2.48
N SER A 23 -9.34 12.97 -3.63
CA SER A 23 -10.62 12.28 -3.76
C SER A 23 -10.50 10.77 -3.54
N ILE A 24 -9.41 10.16 -4.03
CA ILE A 24 -9.10 8.73 -3.87
C ILE A 24 -8.74 8.43 -2.41
N ARG A 25 -8.01 9.34 -1.75
CA ARG A 25 -7.60 9.20 -0.35
C ARG A 25 -8.74 9.12 0.66
N LYS A 26 -9.95 9.56 0.29
CA LYS A 26 -11.15 9.46 1.14
C LYS A 26 -11.78 8.08 1.11
N ASP A 27 -11.37 7.24 0.16
CA ASP A 27 -11.88 5.90 -0.04
C ASP A 27 -10.73 4.90 0.21
N PRO A 28 -10.65 4.31 1.41
CA PRO A 28 -9.55 3.42 1.79
C PRO A 28 -9.36 2.25 0.82
N VAL A 29 -10.44 1.78 0.21
CA VAL A 29 -10.41 0.69 -0.79
C VAL A 29 -9.72 1.18 -2.06
N LYS A 30 -10.12 2.35 -2.59
CA LYS A 30 -9.49 2.91 -3.79
C LYS A 30 -8.04 3.30 -3.56
N GLN A 31 -7.72 3.84 -2.39
CA GLN A 31 -6.35 4.17 -2.00
C GLN A 31 -5.46 2.92 -1.99
N TYR A 32 -5.91 1.85 -1.33
CA TYR A 32 -5.18 0.57 -1.30
C TYR A 32 -4.93 0.00 -2.70
N GLU A 33 -5.97 -0.08 -3.55
CA GLU A 33 -5.84 -0.61 -4.91
C GLU A 33 -4.89 0.22 -5.77
N PHE A 34 -4.95 1.56 -5.65
CA PHE A 34 -4.05 2.46 -6.37
C PHE A 34 -2.60 2.25 -5.95
N VAL A 35 -2.30 2.35 -4.65
CA VAL A 35 -0.93 2.25 -4.14
C VAL A 35 -0.34 0.87 -4.46
N LYS A 36 -1.13 -0.19 -4.32
CA LYS A 36 -0.72 -1.55 -4.70
C LYS A 36 -0.38 -1.64 -6.19
N ARG A 37 -1.19 -1.08 -7.08
CA ARG A 37 -0.90 -1.08 -8.52
C ARG A 37 0.39 -0.31 -8.83
N THR A 38 0.56 0.88 -8.26
CA THR A 38 1.79 1.68 -8.44
C THR A 38 3.03 0.92 -8.01
N ILE A 39 2.99 0.20 -6.89
CA ILE A 39 4.10 -0.65 -6.43
C ILE A 39 4.39 -1.81 -7.37
N LEU A 40 3.35 -2.48 -7.88
CA LEU A 40 3.52 -3.60 -8.80
C LEU A 40 4.11 -3.16 -10.15
N ASP A 41 3.79 -1.95 -10.59
CA ASP A 41 4.26 -1.36 -11.83
C ASP A 41 5.63 -0.64 -11.68
N ASP A 42 6.12 -0.43 -10.45
CA ASP A 42 7.41 0.24 -10.19
C ASP A 42 8.59 -0.64 -10.63
N GLU A 43 9.24 -0.28 -11.73
CA GLU A 43 10.40 -1.02 -12.28
C GLU A 43 11.66 -0.89 -11.42
N SER A 44 11.71 0.06 -10.48
CA SER A 44 12.85 0.22 -9.56
C SER A 44 12.86 -0.82 -8.43
N LEU A 45 11.73 -1.51 -8.21
CA LEU A 45 11.59 -2.55 -7.19
C LEU A 45 11.86 -3.94 -7.77
N THR A 46 12.60 -4.74 -7.03
CA THR A 46 12.74 -6.18 -7.28
C THR A 46 11.43 -6.93 -6.95
N LEU A 47 11.30 -8.16 -7.44
CA LEU A 47 10.13 -9.00 -7.15
C LEU A 47 9.91 -9.19 -5.64
N ASP A 48 10.99 -9.42 -4.88
CA ASP A 48 10.94 -9.60 -3.43
C ASP A 48 10.47 -8.30 -2.74
N GLU A 49 11.00 -7.15 -3.17
CA GLU A 49 10.59 -5.84 -2.64
C GLU A 49 9.12 -5.53 -2.95
N LYS A 50 8.62 -5.87 -4.15
CA LYS A 50 7.19 -5.76 -4.49
C LYS A 50 6.33 -6.66 -3.62
N GLN A 51 6.79 -7.88 -3.36
CA GLN A 51 6.06 -8.82 -2.51
C GLN A 51 5.99 -8.31 -1.07
N ASP A 52 7.09 -7.79 -0.53
CA ASP A 52 7.13 -7.26 0.83
C ASP A 52 6.35 -5.95 0.96
N ALA A 53 6.40 -5.08 -0.04
CA ALA A 53 5.55 -3.89 -0.11
C ALA A 53 4.06 -4.26 -0.10
N THR A 54 3.67 -5.26 -0.89
CA THR A 54 2.28 -5.74 -0.96
C THR A 54 1.81 -6.33 0.37
N LYS A 55 2.68 -7.04 1.11
CA LYS A 55 2.36 -7.54 2.46
C LYS A 55 2.09 -6.39 3.43
N ILE A 56 2.95 -5.37 3.43
CA ILE A 56 2.78 -4.16 4.28
C ILE A 56 1.45 -3.49 3.97
N LEU A 57 1.14 -3.26 2.69
CA LEU A 57 -0.12 -2.66 2.25
C LEU A 57 -1.34 -3.49 2.65
N THR A 58 -1.26 -4.82 2.58
CA THR A 58 -2.37 -5.70 2.95
C THR A 58 -2.65 -5.63 4.45
N ILE A 59 -1.61 -5.60 5.28
CA ILE A 59 -1.74 -5.45 6.74
C ILE A 59 -2.39 -4.11 7.08
N ASP A 60 -1.94 -3.02 6.45
CA ASP A 60 -2.51 -1.69 6.66
C ASP A 60 -3.99 -1.64 6.22
N TYR A 61 -4.31 -2.21 5.06
CA TYR A 61 -5.68 -2.29 4.57
C TYR A 61 -6.60 -3.15 5.46
N ASP A 62 -6.11 -4.27 5.98
CA ASP A 62 -6.85 -5.10 6.93
C ASP A 62 -7.16 -4.33 8.22
N HIS A 63 -6.20 -3.55 8.71
CA HIS A 63 -6.39 -2.67 9.86
C HIS A 63 -7.43 -1.57 9.57
N LEU A 64 -7.37 -0.94 8.39
CA LEU A 64 -8.36 0.06 7.95
C LEU A 64 -9.77 -0.55 7.83
N LYS A 65 -9.89 -1.78 7.32
CA LYS A 65 -11.20 -2.47 7.23
C LYS A 65 -11.84 -2.67 8.60
N VAL A 66 -11.05 -3.01 9.61
CA VAL A 66 -11.54 -3.14 11.00
C VAL A 66 -11.90 -1.77 11.56
N LEU A 67 -11.05 -0.76 11.39
CA LEU A 67 -11.26 0.59 11.92
C LEU A 67 -12.51 1.27 11.36
N TYR A 68 -12.72 1.16 10.05
CA TYR A 68 -13.85 1.76 9.36
C TYR A 68 -15.07 0.84 9.25
N ASN A 69 -15.02 -0.34 9.88
CA ASN A 69 -16.06 -1.35 9.83
C ASN A 69 -16.48 -1.70 8.38
N LEU A 70 -15.54 -1.61 7.43
CA LEU A 70 -15.76 -1.90 6.01
C LEU A 70 -16.10 -3.39 5.77
N GLY A 71 -15.86 -4.23 6.77
CA GLY A 71 -16.22 -5.65 6.77
C GLY A 71 -17.66 -5.96 7.21
N THR A 72 -18.48 -4.96 7.59
CA THR A 72 -19.84 -5.21 8.10
C THR A 72 -20.90 -4.49 7.28
N GLN A 73 -21.18 -5.05 6.10
CA GLN A 73 -22.59 -5.29 5.76
C GLN A 73 -22.89 -6.75 6.12
N MET A 74 -23.49 -6.96 7.29
CA MET A 74 -24.32 -8.14 7.56
C MET A 74 -25.78 -7.79 7.31
#